data_AF-A0AAX0WVE7-F1
#
_entry.id   AF-A0AAX0WVE7-F1
#
_cell.length_a   1.000
_cell.length_b   1.000
_cell.length_c   1.000
_cell.angle_alpha   90.00
_cell.angle_beta   90.00
_cell.angle_gamma   90.00
#
_symmetry.space_group_name_H-M   'P 1'
#
loop_
_entity.id
_entity.type
_entity.pdbx_description
1 polymer ?
#
loop_
_entity_poly.entity_id
_entity_poly.type
_entity_poly.pdbx_seq_one_letter_code
_entity_poly.pdbx_strand_id
1 'polypeptide(L)'
;MPKIYVHYAITPKGELAISSYHERTQSLSNGFALIKKELKLSDLQKLEADIPTPYTNDDIKTKLLELLSTIKQSKNYSEATLSKVTYKGDLNLCTSNKAPTPCLFDGTLNQVFPGKEVQLILESANREYVEAGIRLADSMGLVGAILQTKTASTEGVLSKTYPQSEAQVQVNNSPIDIPAPIPDTAALAQAEVKIKDPQTLSNALVKIGVFNTAKDSLNANTQTTEDQKGSTPITIDKI
;
A
#
# COMPACT_ATOMS: atom_id res chain seq x y z
N MET A 1 -28.71 3.24 -14.83
CA MET A 1 -27.23 3.25 -14.84
C MET A 1 -26.76 2.93 -13.44
N PRO A 2 -25.83 1.99 -13.23
CA PRO A 2 -25.29 1.70 -11.91
C PRO A 2 -24.56 2.95 -11.37
N LYS A 3 -24.73 3.24 -10.08
CA LYS A 3 -24.11 4.38 -9.42
C LYS A 3 -23.45 3.90 -8.13
N ILE A 4 -22.25 4.42 -7.88
CA ILE A 4 -21.52 4.19 -6.63
C ILE A 4 -21.83 5.37 -5.71
N TYR A 5 -22.45 5.11 -4.55
CA TYR A 5 -22.63 6.12 -3.51
C TYR A 5 -21.58 5.93 -2.42
N VAL A 6 -20.74 6.95 -2.22
CA VAL A 6 -19.72 6.97 -1.17
C VAL A 6 -20.09 7.98 -0.10
N HIS A 7 -20.11 7.56 1.16
CA HIS A 7 -20.05 8.45 2.31
C HIS A 7 -18.76 8.20 3.07
N TYR A 8 -18.08 9.26 3.48
CA TYR A 8 -16.81 9.15 4.18
C TYR A 8 -16.62 10.25 5.22
N ALA A 9 -15.76 9.98 6.20
CA ALA A 9 -15.27 10.97 7.15
C ALA A 9 -13.90 10.57 7.66
N ILE A 10 -13.15 11.55 8.17
CA ILE A 10 -11.87 11.35 8.84
C ILE A 10 -12.09 11.71 10.31
N THR A 11 -11.83 10.76 11.21
CA THR A 11 -11.99 10.98 12.65
C THR A 11 -10.87 11.85 13.22
N PRO A 12 -11.05 12.46 14.40
CA PRO A 12 -9.99 13.20 15.07
C PRO A 12 -8.72 12.37 15.36
N LYS A 13 -8.82 11.04 15.36
CA LYS A 13 -7.69 10.11 15.54
C LYS A 13 -6.93 9.81 14.25
N GLY A 14 -7.33 10.40 13.12
CA GLY A 14 -6.71 10.13 11.83
C GLY A 14 -7.14 8.79 11.22
N GLU A 15 -8.38 8.36 11.45
CA GLU A 15 -8.95 7.18 10.79
C GLU A 15 -9.93 7.62 9.69
N LEU A 16 -9.73 7.13 8.47
CA LEU A 16 -10.63 7.37 7.34
C LEU A 16 -11.65 6.24 7.26
N ALA A 17 -12.92 6.55 7.48
CA ALA A 17 -14.03 5.63 7.26
C ALA A 17 -14.66 5.91 5.89
N ILE A 18 -14.80 4.88 5.06
CA ILE A 18 -15.41 4.94 3.72
C ILE A 18 -16.52 3.91 3.66
N SER A 19 -17.72 4.32 3.25
CA SER A 19 -18.87 3.47 3.01
C SER A 19 -19.32 3.57 1.56
N SER A 20 -19.40 2.45 0.84
CA SER A 20 -19.67 2.42 -0.61
C SER A 20 -20.75 1.39 -1.00
N TYR A 21 -21.90 1.87 -1.48
CA TYR A 21 -23.08 1.03 -1.75
C TYR A 21 -23.90 1.51 -2.96
N HIS A 22 -24.70 0.60 -3.52
CA HIS A 22 -25.64 0.88 -4.61
C HIS A 22 -26.84 1.73 -4.18
N GLU A 23 -27.11 1.83 -2.87
CA GLU A 23 -28.14 2.70 -2.32
C GLU A 23 -27.53 3.81 -1.46
N ARG A 24 -27.98 5.05 -1.70
CA ARG A 24 -27.52 6.24 -0.97
C ARG A 24 -27.78 6.14 0.54
N THR A 25 -28.96 5.66 0.93
CA THR A 25 -29.37 5.48 2.33
C THR A 25 -28.54 4.40 3.03
N GLN A 26 -28.26 3.29 2.33
CA GLN A 26 -27.38 2.25 2.84
C GLN A 26 -25.95 2.77 3.02
N SER A 27 -25.43 3.51 2.03
CA SER A 27 -24.12 4.14 2.13
C SER A 27 -24.02 5.10 3.32
N LEU A 28 -25.01 5.97 3.50
CA LEU A 28 -25.05 6.91 4.62
C LEU A 28 -25.13 6.21 5.98
N SER A 29 -26.06 5.27 6.14
CA SER A 29 -26.29 4.56 7.41
C SER A 29 -25.09 3.70 7.82
N ASN A 30 -24.47 2.97 6.87
CA ASN A 30 -23.26 2.21 7.11
C ASN A 30 -22.06 3.12 7.42
N GLY A 31 -21.91 4.24 6.71
CA GLY A 31 -20.86 5.22 6.98
C GLY A 31 -20.98 5.81 8.37
N PHE A 32 -22.18 6.20 8.77
CA PHE A 32 -22.44 6.70 10.12
C PHE A 32 -22.17 5.64 11.19
N ALA A 33 -22.56 4.38 10.95
CA ALA A 33 -22.30 3.30 11.89
C ALA A 33 -20.81 3.09 12.20
N LEU A 34 -19.92 3.38 11.24
CA LEU A 34 -18.46 3.33 11.43
C LEU A 34 -17.93 4.46 12.32
N ILE A 35 -18.51 5.66 12.23
CA ILE A 35 -17.97 6.86 12.89
C ILE A 35 -18.77 7.35 14.11
N LYS A 36 -19.96 6.80 14.37
CA LYS A 36 -20.95 7.33 15.35
C LYS A 36 -20.44 7.53 16.78
N LYS A 37 -19.32 6.91 17.14
CA LYS A 37 -18.68 7.06 18.45
C LYS A 37 -17.86 8.35 18.56
N GLU A 38 -17.47 8.94 17.43
CA GLU A 38 -16.49 10.03 17.37
C GLU A 38 -17.05 11.27 16.65
N LEU A 39 -18.02 11.08 15.77
CA LEU A 39 -18.55 12.12 14.88
C LEU A 39 -20.06 12.06 14.77
N LYS A 40 -20.66 13.16 14.30
CA LYS A 40 -22.08 13.30 13.99
C LYS A 40 -22.36 12.93 12.54
N LEU A 41 -23.63 12.68 12.23
CA LEU A 41 -24.07 12.39 10.87
C LEU A 41 -23.71 13.53 9.88
N SER A 42 -23.73 14.78 10.34
CA SER A 42 -23.36 15.97 9.56
C SER A 42 -21.90 16.01 9.13
N ASP A 43 -21.03 15.24 9.77
CA ASP A 43 -19.60 15.22 9.48
C ASP A 43 -19.26 14.30 8.30
N LEU A 44 -20.23 13.47 7.84
CA LEU A 44 -20.07 12.65 6.65
C LEU A 44 -20.09 13.51 5.39
N GLN A 45 -19.05 13.37 4.60
CA GLN A 45 -18.97 13.87 3.24
C GLN A 45 -19.52 12.83 2.28
N LYS A 46 -20.03 13.31 1.14
CA LYS A 46 -20.69 12.48 0.14
C LYS A 46 -20.02 12.64 -1.21
N LEU A 47 -19.79 11.51 -1.90
CA LEU A 47 -19.40 11.45 -3.30
C LEU A 47 -20.32 10.48 -4.03
N GLU A 48 -20.53 10.71 -5.32
CA GLU A 48 -21.24 9.77 -6.17
C GLU A 48 -20.65 9.78 -7.59
N ALA A 49 -20.58 8.61 -8.20
CA ALA A 49 -20.15 8.46 -9.58
C ALA A 49 -21.04 7.48 -10.32
N ASP A 50 -21.37 7.82 -11.55
CA ASP A 50 -22.05 6.93 -12.49
C ASP A 50 -21.03 5.97 -13.14
N ILE A 51 -21.40 4.69 -13.21
CA ILE A 51 -20.64 3.68 -13.97
C ILE A 51 -21.25 3.63 -15.38
N PRO A 52 -20.44 3.78 -16.45
CA PRO A 52 -20.95 3.71 -17.83
C PRO A 52 -21.69 2.40 -18.08
N THR A 53 -22.56 2.33 -19.10
CA THR A 53 -23.20 1.08 -19.51
C THR A 53 -23.17 0.98 -21.03
N PRO A 54 -22.51 -0.04 -21.62
CA PRO A 54 -21.81 -1.15 -20.97
C PRO A 54 -20.55 -0.72 -20.18
N TYR A 55 -20.08 -1.57 -19.26
CA TYR A 55 -18.86 -1.34 -18.48
C TYR A 55 -17.98 -2.59 -18.43
N THR A 56 -16.68 -2.37 -18.21
CA THR A 56 -15.66 -3.38 -17.91
C THR A 56 -15.22 -3.29 -16.45
N ASN A 57 -14.43 -4.26 -15.98
CA ASN A 57 -13.81 -4.19 -14.65
C ASN A 57 -12.85 -2.99 -14.52
N ASP A 58 -12.20 -2.58 -15.61
CA ASP A 58 -11.30 -1.44 -15.62
C ASP A 58 -12.06 -0.12 -15.50
N ASP A 59 -13.24 0.00 -16.10
CA ASP A 59 -14.12 1.16 -15.90
C ASP A 59 -14.54 1.29 -14.43
N ILE A 60 -14.89 0.17 -13.80
CA ILE A 60 -15.27 0.10 -12.39
C ILE A 60 -14.09 0.52 -11.50
N LYS A 61 -12.89 -0.05 -11.75
CA LYS A 61 -11.66 0.30 -11.03
C LYS A 61 -11.32 1.78 -11.19
N THR A 62 -11.42 2.31 -12.41
CA THR A 62 -11.15 3.73 -12.69
C THR A 62 -12.10 4.63 -11.91
N LYS A 63 -13.41 4.34 -11.92
CA LYS A 63 -14.38 5.12 -11.13
C LYS A 63 -14.16 5.04 -9.64
N LEU A 64 -13.76 3.88 -9.11
CA LEU A 64 -13.35 3.75 -7.71
C LEU A 64 -12.14 4.65 -7.41
N LEU A 65 -11.10 4.61 -8.24
CA LEU A 65 -9.89 5.40 -8.05
C LEU A 65 -10.14 6.90 -8.15
N GLU A 66 -11.02 7.35 -9.05
CA GLU A 66 -11.45 8.75 -9.14
C GLU A 66 -12.11 9.23 -7.84
N LEU A 67 -13.06 8.44 -7.31
CA LEU A 67 -13.74 8.73 -6.04
C LEU A 67 -12.76 8.79 -4.87
N LEU A 68 -11.86 7.81 -4.76
CA LEU A 68 -10.88 7.77 -3.68
C LEU A 68 -9.85 8.91 -3.79
N SER A 69 -9.44 9.28 -5.01
CA SER A 69 -8.55 10.43 -5.23
C SER A 69 -9.19 11.75 -4.80
N THR A 70 -10.51 11.87 -4.97
CA THR A 70 -11.27 13.04 -4.49
C THR A 70 -11.22 13.16 -2.96
N ILE A 71 -11.25 12.04 -2.24
CA ILE A 71 -11.09 12.03 -0.78
C ILE A 71 -9.71 12.58 -0.37
N LYS A 72 -8.65 12.18 -1.07
CA LYS A 72 -7.28 12.64 -0.80
C LYS A 72 -7.08 14.14 -1.03
N GLN A 73 -7.93 14.75 -1.86
CA GLN A 73 -7.93 16.20 -2.12
C GLN A 73 -8.81 16.99 -1.13
N SER A 74 -9.53 16.31 -0.24
CA SER A 74 -10.39 16.97 0.74
C SER A 74 -9.55 17.74 1.77
N LYS A 75 -10.08 18.87 2.25
CA LYS A 75 -9.37 19.73 3.23
C LYS A 75 -9.04 19.02 4.55
N ASN A 76 -9.78 17.97 4.89
CA ASN A 76 -9.61 17.22 6.12
C ASN A 76 -8.61 16.07 5.96
N TYR A 77 -8.14 15.80 4.73
CA TYR A 77 -7.17 14.76 4.46
C TYR A 77 -5.75 15.27 4.76
N SER A 78 -5.02 14.50 5.57
CA SER A 78 -3.61 14.73 5.85
C SER A 78 -2.89 13.39 5.87
N GLU A 79 -1.98 13.21 4.92
CA GLU A 79 -1.19 11.98 4.77
C GLU A 79 -0.35 11.70 6.02
N ALA A 80 0.12 12.74 6.71
CA ALA A 80 0.97 12.62 7.90
C ALA A 80 0.20 12.11 9.12
N THR A 81 -1.09 12.45 9.23
CA THR A 81 -1.90 12.12 10.42
C THR A 81 -2.80 10.91 10.22
N LEU A 82 -3.03 10.50 8.97
CA LEU A 82 -3.83 9.32 8.67
C LEU A 82 -3.07 8.05 9.08
N SER A 83 -3.69 7.19 9.88
CA SER A 83 -3.10 5.91 10.34
C SER A 83 -3.82 4.69 9.79
N LYS A 84 -5.14 4.81 9.58
CA LYS A 84 -6.02 3.71 9.21
C LYS A 84 -7.09 4.13 8.20
N VAL A 85 -7.43 3.22 7.30
CA VAL A 85 -8.54 3.31 6.36
C VAL A 85 -9.45 2.11 6.56
N THR A 86 -10.71 2.36 6.91
CA THR A 86 -11.75 1.33 6.93
C THR A 86 -12.68 1.53 5.75
N TYR A 87 -12.66 0.60 4.80
CA TYR A 87 -13.55 0.59 3.65
C TYR A 87 -14.63 -0.47 3.85
N LYS A 88 -15.89 -0.04 3.93
CA LYS A 88 -17.05 -0.93 4.03
C LYS A 88 -17.93 -0.79 2.79
N GLY A 89 -18.27 -1.87 2.11
CA GLY A 89 -19.09 -1.76 0.90
C GLY A 89 -19.62 -3.05 0.31
N ASP A 90 -20.38 -2.90 -0.78
CA ASP A 90 -20.86 -4.01 -1.60
C ASP A 90 -19.69 -4.76 -2.24
N LEU A 91 -19.67 -6.10 -2.16
CA LEU A 91 -18.59 -6.90 -2.75
C LEU A 91 -18.44 -6.73 -4.27
N ASN A 92 -19.52 -6.32 -4.93
CA ASN A 92 -19.61 -6.15 -6.37
C ASN A 92 -19.52 -4.67 -6.79
N LEU A 93 -19.10 -3.79 -5.88
CA LEU A 93 -18.92 -2.35 -6.09
C LEU A 93 -20.11 -1.66 -6.77
N CYS A 94 -21.33 -2.00 -6.36
CA CYS A 94 -22.57 -1.40 -6.85
C CYS A 94 -22.91 -1.72 -8.32
N THR A 95 -22.24 -2.70 -8.91
CA THR A 95 -22.46 -3.08 -10.32
C THR A 95 -23.72 -3.94 -10.49
N SER A 96 -24.22 -4.03 -11.73
CA SER A 96 -25.36 -4.92 -12.04
C SER A 96 -24.95 -6.40 -11.99
N ASN A 97 -23.68 -6.71 -12.30
CA ASN A 97 -23.10 -8.01 -12.03
C ASN A 97 -22.93 -8.20 -10.52
N LYS A 98 -23.49 -9.26 -9.95
CA LYS A 98 -23.43 -9.52 -8.50
C LYS A 98 -22.15 -10.25 -8.07
N ALA A 99 -21.32 -10.66 -9.03
CA ALA A 99 -20.02 -11.27 -8.74
C ALA A 99 -19.07 -10.31 -8.00
N PRO A 100 -18.13 -10.83 -7.20
CA PRO A 100 -17.10 -10.01 -6.56
C PRO A 100 -16.31 -9.18 -7.58
N THR A 101 -16.10 -7.91 -7.29
CA THR A 101 -15.31 -7.01 -8.15
C THR A 101 -13.82 -7.19 -7.87
N PRO A 102 -12.99 -7.64 -8.83
CA PRO A 102 -11.58 -8.00 -8.56
C PRO A 102 -10.73 -6.89 -7.94
N CYS A 103 -10.98 -5.63 -8.28
CA CYS A 103 -10.20 -4.50 -7.73
C CYS A 103 -10.39 -4.27 -6.22
N LEU A 104 -11.36 -4.94 -5.57
CA LEU A 104 -11.47 -4.95 -4.11
C LEU A 104 -10.57 -6.01 -3.45
N PHE A 105 -9.98 -6.91 -4.22
CA PHE A 105 -9.23 -8.08 -3.74
C PHE A 105 -7.74 -8.03 -4.16
N ASP A 106 -7.39 -7.21 -5.15
CA ASP A 106 -6.04 -7.09 -5.73
C ASP A 106 -5.11 -6.10 -5.00
N GLY A 107 -5.53 -5.60 -3.83
CA GLY A 107 -4.78 -4.59 -3.08
C GLY A 107 -4.88 -3.16 -3.63
N THR A 108 -5.79 -2.86 -4.56
CA THR A 108 -5.99 -1.49 -5.08
C THR A 108 -6.15 -0.45 -3.95
N LEU A 109 -6.91 -0.76 -2.89
CA LEU A 109 -7.10 0.16 -1.76
C LEU A 109 -5.77 0.42 -1.01
N ASN A 110 -4.95 -0.59 -0.81
CA ASN A 110 -3.62 -0.47 -0.19
C ASN A 110 -2.68 0.39 -1.05
N GLN A 111 -2.80 0.32 -2.38
CA GLN A 111 -2.01 1.15 -3.29
C GLN A 111 -2.44 2.63 -3.24
N VAL A 112 -3.73 2.90 -3.05
CA VAL A 112 -4.25 4.27 -2.92
C VAL A 112 -3.82 4.92 -1.59
N PHE A 113 -3.76 4.13 -0.53
CA PHE A 113 -3.38 4.55 0.82
C PHE A 113 -2.12 3.83 1.29
N PRO A 114 -0.96 4.11 0.67
CA PRO A 114 0.29 3.41 0.94
C PRO A 114 0.75 3.66 2.39
N GLY A 115 1.26 2.62 3.03
CA GLY A 115 1.76 2.69 4.41
C GLY A 115 0.68 2.86 5.49
N LYS A 116 -0.61 2.79 5.13
CA LYS A 116 -1.72 2.85 6.08
C LYS A 116 -2.26 1.44 6.38
N GLU A 117 -2.81 1.25 7.56
CA GLU A 117 -3.63 0.08 7.83
C GLU A 117 -4.89 0.17 6.98
N VAL A 118 -5.17 -0.86 6.17
CA VAL A 118 -6.39 -0.93 5.37
C VAL A 118 -7.23 -2.09 5.88
N GLN A 119 -8.45 -1.78 6.31
CA GLN A 119 -9.44 -2.76 6.72
C GLN A 119 -10.61 -2.76 5.74
N LEU A 120 -10.83 -3.88 5.06
CA LEU A 120 -11.95 -4.08 4.15
C LEU A 120 -13.09 -4.79 4.87
N ILE A 121 -14.33 -4.33 4.69
CA ILE A 121 -15.55 -5.02 5.11
C ILE A 121 -16.46 -5.10 3.90
N LEU A 122 -16.40 -6.22 3.19
CA LEU A 122 -17.15 -6.43 1.95
C LEU A 122 -18.35 -7.33 2.22
N GLU A 123 -19.52 -6.91 1.75
CA GLU A 123 -20.76 -7.61 2.04
C GLU A 123 -21.63 -7.86 0.81
N SER A 124 -22.42 -8.95 0.88
CA SER A 124 -23.46 -9.29 -0.10
C SER A 124 -24.74 -9.68 0.61
N ALA A 125 -25.89 -9.47 -0.04
CA ALA A 125 -27.13 -10.07 0.43
C ALA A 125 -27.14 -11.59 0.19
N ASN A 126 -26.49 -12.06 -0.87
CA ASN A 126 -26.54 -13.46 -1.26
C ASN A 126 -25.26 -14.20 -0.87
N ARG A 127 -25.45 -15.39 -0.31
CA ARG A 127 -24.38 -16.24 0.23
C ARG A 127 -23.39 -16.68 -0.85
N GLU A 128 -23.89 -17.08 -2.02
CA GLU A 128 -23.09 -17.58 -3.14
C GLU A 128 -22.04 -16.57 -3.62
N TYR A 129 -22.35 -15.27 -3.53
CA TYR A 129 -21.41 -14.21 -3.89
C TYR A 129 -20.37 -13.99 -2.81
N VAL A 130 -20.74 -14.12 -1.53
CA VAL A 130 -19.75 -14.09 -0.43
C VAL A 130 -18.80 -15.28 -0.54
N GLU A 131 -19.29 -16.48 -0.85
CA GLU A 131 -18.46 -17.66 -1.08
C GLU A 131 -17.52 -17.49 -2.28
N ALA A 132 -18.01 -16.91 -3.38
CA ALA A 132 -17.18 -16.54 -4.52
C ALA A 132 -16.10 -15.52 -4.13
N GLY A 133 -16.46 -14.52 -3.31
CA GLY A 133 -15.51 -13.54 -2.78
C GLY A 133 -14.46 -14.17 -1.87
N ILE A 134 -14.85 -15.16 -1.05
CA ILE A 134 -13.92 -15.93 -0.21
C ILE A 134 -12.92 -16.69 -1.08
N ARG A 135 -13.39 -17.41 -2.11
CA ARG A 135 -12.50 -18.11 -3.04
C ARG A 135 -11.53 -17.16 -3.74
N LEU A 136 -12.03 -15.99 -4.15
CA LEU A 136 -11.20 -14.97 -4.79
C LEU A 136 -10.15 -14.41 -3.82
N ALA A 137 -10.55 -14.06 -2.60
CA ALA A 137 -9.66 -13.59 -1.54
C ALA A 137 -8.57 -14.63 -1.20
N ASP A 138 -8.93 -15.90 -1.09
CA ASP A 138 -7.99 -17.00 -0.86
C ASP A 138 -6.98 -17.13 -2.01
N SER A 139 -7.45 -17.03 -3.26
CA SER A 139 -6.58 -17.11 -4.44
C SER A 139 -5.63 -15.93 -4.59
N MET A 140 -6.01 -14.75 -4.08
CA MET A 140 -5.23 -13.51 -4.18
C MET A 140 -4.39 -13.23 -2.91
N GLY A 141 -4.52 -14.06 -1.87
CA GLY A 141 -3.82 -13.83 -0.60
C GLY A 141 -4.28 -12.56 0.12
N LEU A 142 -5.58 -12.26 0.07
CA LEU A 142 -6.13 -11.05 0.68
C LEU A 142 -5.92 -11.05 2.21
N VAL A 143 -5.49 -9.91 2.74
CA VAL A 143 -5.29 -9.66 4.17
C VAL A 143 -6.14 -8.48 4.63
N GLY A 144 -6.39 -8.37 5.92
CA GLY A 144 -7.07 -7.22 6.52
C GLY A 144 -8.52 -7.04 6.07
N ALA A 145 -9.22 -8.13 5.77
CA ALA A 145 -10.56 -8.09 5.20
C ALA A 145 -11.59 -8.88 6.02
N ILE A 146 -12.85 -8.48 5.95
CA ILE A 146 -14.01 -9.22 6.44
C ILE A 146 -14.95 -9.39 5.25
N LEU A 147 -15.25 -10.64 4.90
CA LEU A 147 -16.24 -10.97 3.87
C LEU A 147 -17.47 -11.56 4.55
N GLN A 148 -18.63 -10.96 4.39
CA GLN A 148 -19.83 -11.39 5.13
C GLN A 148 -21.14 -11.22 4.38
N THR A 149 -22.19 -11.92 4.81
CA THR A 149 -23.56 -11.62 4.39
C THR A 149 -24.12 -10.42 5.16
N LYS A 150 -24.93 -9.59 4.48
CA LYS A 150 -25.54 -8.37 5.07
C LYS A 150 -26.53 -8.67 6.20
N THR A 151 -27.24 -9.79 6.07
CA THR A 151 -28.21 -10.28 7.04
C THR A 151 -27.99 -11.78 7.27
N ALA A 152 -28.58 -12.31 8.33
CA ALA A 152 -28.71 -13.75 8.48
C ALA A 152 -29.59 -14.26 7.32
N SER A 153 -28.99 -15.03 6.42
CA SER A 153 -29.76 -15.78 5.43
C SER A 153 -30.55 -16.88 6.15
N THR A 154 -31.47 -17.53 5.45
CA THR A 154 -32.10 -18.78 5.92
C THR A 154 -31.07 -19.84 6.34
N GLU A 155 -29.86 -19.77 5.79
CA GLU A 155 -28.72 -20.65 6.07
C GLU A 155 -27.72 -20.04 7.09
N GLY A 156 -28.11 -18.96 7.78
CA GLY A 156 -27.29 -18.25 8.75
C GLY A 156 -26.44 -17.12 8.15
N VAL A 157 -25.63 -16.48 9.00
CA VAL A 157 -24.64 -15.46 8.59
C VAL A 157 -23.38 -16.17 8.16
N LEU A 158 -22.96 -15.98 6.90
CA LEU A 158 -21.61 -16.36 6.47
C LEU A 158 -20.69 -15.18 6.74
N SER A 159 -19.60 -15.41 7.47
CA SER A 159 -18.57 -14.40 7.70
C SER A 159 -17.19 -15.06 7.76
N LYS A 160 -16.22 -14.47 7.06
CA LYS A 160 -14.80 -14.86 7.11
C LYS A 160 -13.94 -13.62 7.32
N THR A 161 -13.07 -13.69 8.33
CA THR A 161 -12.12 -12.63 8.66
C THR A 161 -10.72 -13.05 8.26
N TYR A 162 -10.03 -12.17 7.54
CA TYR A 162 -8.64 -12.30 7.13
C TYR A 162 -7.78 -11.41 8.04
N PRO A 163 -6.70 -11.97 8.63
CA PRO A 163 -5.84 -11.21 9.54
C PRO A 163 -5.16 -10.05 8.82
N GLN A 164 -4.83 -8.99 9.56
CA GLN A 164 -3.96 -7.91 9.08
C GLN A 164 -2.55 -8.46 8.83
N SER A 165 -1.86 -7.95 7.81
CA SER A 165 -0.46 -8.31 7.58
C SER A 165 0.43 -7.76 8.69
N GLU A 166 1.35 -8.57 9.23
CA GLU A 166 2.28 -8.17 10.29
C GLU A 166 3.12 -6.94 9.90
N ALA A 167 3.42 -6.77 8.61
CA ALA A 167 4.12 -5.61 8.07
C ALA A 167 3.34 -4.29 8.22
N GLN A 168 2.00 -4.33 8.32
CA GLN A 168 1.16 -3.15 8.55
C GLN A 168 0.98 -2.85 10.04
N VAL A 169 1.08 -3.86 10.92
CA VAL A 169 0.92 -3.70 12.38
C VAL A 169 2.11 -2.97 13.01
N GLN A 170 3.32 -3.15 12.47
CA GLN A 170 4.55 -2.54 13.02
C GLN A 170 4.68 -1.04 12.74
N VAL A 171 3.95 -0.47 11.77
CA VAL A 171 4.01 0.97 11.45
C VAL A 171 3.29 1.82 12.51
N ASN A 172 2.33 1.23 13.24
CA ASN A 172 1.44 1.98 14.13
C ASN A 172 1.81 1.92 15.63
N ASN A 173 2.74 1.04 16.04
CA ASN A 173 3.01 0.78 17.46
C ASN A 173 4.47 0.98 17.91
N SER A 174 5.36 1.47 17.05
CA SER A 174 6.76 1.70 17.42
C SER A 174 7.14 3.16 17.16
N PRO A 175 7.71 3.88 18.15
CA PRO A 175 8.59 5.00 17.85
C PRO A 175 9.66 4.45 16.91
N ILE A 176 9.67 4.93 15.67
CA ILE A 176 10.68 4.57 14.69
C ILE A 176 11.99 5.22 15.17
N ASP A 177 12.71 4.52 16.03
CA ASP A 177 14.11 4.79 16.30
C ASP A 177 14.87 4.12 15.15
N ILE A 178 14.82 4.73 13.95
CA ILE A 178 15.79 4.42 12.90
C ILE A 178 17.12 4.91 13.48
N PRO A 179 18.08 4.01 13.79
CA PRO A 179 19.41 4.47 14.10
C PRO A 179 19.88 5.21 12.85
N ALA A 180 20.05 6.53 12.96
CA ALA A 180 20.67 7.30 11.90
C ALA A 180 21.96 6.56 11.52
N PRO A 181 22.20 6.26 10.23
CA PRO A 181 23.45 5.63 9.85
C PRO A 181 24.58 6.51 10.39
N ILE A 182 25.42 5.93 11.24
CA ILE A 182 26.56 6.62 11.82
C ILE A 182 27.36 7.15 10.64
N PRO A 183 27.51 8.49 10.49
CA PRO A 183 28.26 9.04 9.39
C PRO A 183 29.67 8.45 9.45
N ASP A 184 30.12 7.85 8.36
CA ASP A 184 31.53 7.48 8.23
C ASP A 184 32.32 8.79 8.14
N THR A 185 32.84 9.25 9.28
CA THR A 185 33.62 10.48 9.37
C THR A 185 34.88 10.43 8.52
N ALA A 186 35.34 9.25 8.10
CA ALA A 186 36.46 9.10 7.18
C ALA A 186 36.09 9.44 5.73
N ALA A 187 34.80 9.35 5.35
CA ALA A 187 34.31 9.67 4.00
C ALA A 187 34.02 11.17 3.78
N LEU A 188 33.86 11.95 4.87
CA LEU A 188 33.55 13.40 4.82
C LEU A 188 34.77 14.30 4.63
N ALA A 189 35.98 13.76 4.72
CA ALA A 189 37.22 14.51 4.50
C ALA A 189 37.85 14.15 3.15
N GLN A 190 37.13 14.37 2.03
CA GLN A 190 37.82 14.45 0.75
C GLN A 190 38.46 15.84 0.61
N ALA A 191 39.73 15.83 0.19
CA ALA A 191 40.63 16.97 0.11
C ALA A 191 40.00 18.21 -0.56
N GLU A 192 40.31 19.40 -0.04
CA GLU A 192 39.95 20.69 -0.64
C GLU A 192 40.25 20.71 -2.14
N VAL A 193 39.22 20.63 -2.98
CA VAL A 193 39.39 20.79 -4.42
C VAL A 193 39.36 22.28 -4.72
N LYS A 194 40.51 22.87 -5.07
CA LYS A 194 40.57 24.24 -5.59
C LYS A 194 39.93 24.27 -6.97
N ILE A 195 38.66 24.69 -7.03
CA ILE A 195 37.90 24.84 -8.27
C ILE A 195 38.46 26.04 -9.03
N LYS A 196 39.12 25.79 -10.16
CA LYS A 196 39.65 26.82 -11.05
C LYS A 196 38.86 26.98 -12.35
N ASP A 197 37.94 26.05 -12.64
CA ASP A 197 37.11 26.09 -13.84
C ASP A 197 35.76 25.37 -13.63
N PRO A 198 34.73 25.69 -14.45
CA PRO A 198 33.38 25.12 -14.33
C PRO A 198 33.29 23.60 -14.55
N GLN A 199 34.24 23.00 -15.27
CA GLN A 199 34.27 21.57 -15.56
C GLN A 199 34.73 20.79 -14.32
N THR A 200 35.68 21.35 -13.57
CA THR A 200 36.13 20.81 -12.27
C THR A 200 35.03 20.86 -11.20
N LEU A 201 34.15 21.88 -11.23
CA LEU A 201 32.98 21.95 -10.36
C LEU A 201 31.95 20.85 -10.67
N SER A 202 31.66 20.60 -11.95
CA SER A 202 30.74 19.55 -12.39
C SER A 202 31.20 18.16 -11.92
N ASN A 203 32.49 17.87 -12.06
CA ASN A 203 33.08 16.59 -11.61
C ASN A 203 33.06 16.42 -10.08
N ALA A 204 33.16 17.51 -9.31
CA ALA A 204 33.07 17.47 -7.86
C ALA A 204 31.62 17.23 -7.39
N LEU A 205 30.64 17.84 -8.05
CA LEU A 205 29.22 17.67 -7.73
C LEU A 205 28.72 16.24 -8.00
N VAL A 206 29.24 15.57 -9.04
CA VAL A 206 28.93 14.15 -9.32
C VAL A 206 29.35 13.23 -8.16
N LYS A 207 30.38 13.59 -7.40
CA LYS A 207 30.84 12.81 -6.23
C LYS A 207 30.00 13.04 -4.96
N ILE A 208 29.20 14.10 -4.89
CA ILE A 208 28.41 14.45 -3.69
C ILE A 208 27.07 13.67 -3.61
N GLY A 209 26.78 12.78 -4.58
CA GLY A 209 25.51 12.07 -4.66
C GLY A 209 25.57 10.54 -4.69
N VAL A 210 26.70 9.90 -4.35
CA VAL A 210 26.81 8.43 -4.41
C VAL A 210 26.54 7.82 -3.02
N PHE A 211 25.30 7.40 -2.79
CA PHE A 211 24.99 6.46 -1.72
C PHE A 211 25.38 5.05 -2.20
N ASN A 212 26.48 4.51 -1.67
CA ASN A 212 26.86 3.13 -1.96
C ASN A 212 25.75 2.18 -1.51
N THR A 213 25.14 1.47 -2.45
CA THR A 213 24.41 0.24 -2.13
C THR A 213 25.44 -0.84 -1.82
N ALA A 214 25.16 -1.66 -0.80
CA ALA A 214 26.11 -2.56 -0.14
C ALA A 214 26.64 -3.76 -0.97
N LYS A 215 26.85 -3.62 -2.29
CA LYS A 215 27.34 -4.70 -3.17
C LYS A 215 28.78 -4.58 -3.66
N ASP A 216 29.47 -3.47 -3.44
CA ASP A 216 30.82 -3.27 -4.01
C ASP A 216 31.98 -3.44 -3.01
N SER A 217 31.72 -3.97 -1.81
CA SER A 217 32.76 -4.21 -0.80
C SER A 217 33.22 -5.66 -0.79
N LEU A 218 33.75 -6.18 -1.89
CA LEU A 218 34.60 -7.38 -1.91
C LEU A 218 35.32 -7.46 -3.27
N ASN A 219 36.54 -6.90 -3.29
CA ASN A 219 37.69 -7.23 -4.13
C ASN A 219 38.34 -6.01 -4.79
N ALA A 220 38.99 -5.20 -3.95
CA ALA A 220 40.20 -4.49 -4.35
C ALA A 220 41.07 -4.24 -3.11
N ASN A 221 41.99 -5.16 -2.82
CA ASN A 221 43.33 -4.71 -2.42
C ASN A 221 44.38 -5.79 -2.67
N THR A 222 45.19 -5.50 -3.67
CA THR A 222 46.50 -6.03 -4.00
C THR A 222 47.48 -5.73 -2.86
N GLN A 223 48.40 -6.65 -2.54
CA GLN A 223 49.77 -6.24 -2.20
C GLN A 223 50.80 -7.33 -2.47
N THR A 224 51.71 -6.96 -3.36
CA THR A 224 52.99 -7.54 -3.74
C THR A 224 54.02 -7.41 -2.60
N THR A 225 54.94 -8.38 -2.49
CA THR A 225 56.32 -8.12 -2.04
C THR A 225 57.26 -9.12 -2.69
N GLU A 226 58.30 -8.61 -3.35
CA GLU A 226 59.45 -9.31 -3.95
C GLU A 226 60.37 -9.87 -2.85
N ASP A 227 61.01 -11.04 -3.04
CA ASP A 227 62.39 -11.11 -3.56
C ASP A 227 62.99 -12.54 -3.57
N GLN A 228 63.57 -12.86 -4.73
CA GLN A 228 64.80 -13.63 -5.04
C GLN A 228 65.06 -15.13 -4.76
N LYS A 229 65.51 -15.74 -5.87
CA LYS A 229 66.65 -16.67 -6.10
C LYS A 229 66.42 -18.19 -5.99
N GLY A 230 66.66 -18.88 -7.12
CA GLY A 230 67.02 -20.30 -7.13
C GLY A 230 66.77 -21.01 -8.46
N SER A 231 67.75 -20.97 -9.35
CA SER A 231 67.80 -21.65 -10.66
C SER A 231 67.84 -23.19 -10.54
N THR A 232 67.11 -23.92 -11.40
CA THR A 232 67.57 -24.95 -12.40
C THR A 232 66.45 -25.93 -12.82
N PRO A 233 66.56 -26.61 -13.98
CA PRO A 233 65.47 -27.30 -14.66
C PRO A 233 65.58 -28.85 -14.65
N ILE A 234 64.65 -29.50 -15.38
CA ILE A 234 64.67 -30.86 -15.97
C ILE A 234 64.19 -32.03 -15.07
N THR A 235 63.12 -32.75 -15.47
CA THR A 235 63.15 -34.11 -16.07
C THR A 235 61.79 -34.83 -15.99
N ILE A 236 61.54 -35.59 -17.05
CA ILE A 236 60.39 -36.40 -17.44
C ILE A 236 60.38 -37.76 -16.70
N ASP A 237 59.20 -38.39 -16.71
CA ASP A 237 58.90 -39.84 -16.80
C ASP A 237 58.28 -40.60 -15.61
N LYS A 238 57.09 -41.16 -15.93
CA LYS A 238 56.50 -42.48 -15.63
C LYS A 238 56.50 -43.03 -14.21
N ILE A 239 55.30 -43.43 -13.77
CA ILE A 239 54.82 -44.84 -13.87
C ILE A 239 53.39 -44.82 -14.40
#